data_AF-F2DYM6-F1
#
_entry.id   AF-F2DYM6-F1
#
_cell.length_a   1.000
_cell.length_b   1.000
_cell.length_c   1.000
_cell.angle_alpha   90.00
_cell.angle_beta   90.00
_cell.angle_gamma   90.00
#
_symmetry.space_group_name_H-M   'P 1'
#
loop_
_entity.id
_entity.type
_entity.pdbx_description
1 polymer ?
#
loop_
_entity_poly.entity_id
_entity_poly.type
_entity_poly.pdbx_seq_one_letter_code
_entity_poly.pdbx_strand_id
1 'polypeptide(L)'
;MSLIRIAFSLVLLLAVAESAAATRSPSAFVQNAIYSNRITIFSKSYCPYCMRAKGIFKDLNENPYVVELDLREDGREIQGVLLDLVGQYCATGVCKWPSRWWLRRYEKCSFEWTA
;
A
#
# COMPACT_ATOMS: atom_id res chain seq x y z
N MET A 1 21.39 16.14 -36.56
CA MET A 1 20.67 16.79 -35.43
C MET A 1 19.27 16.21 -35.22
N SER A 2 18.44 15.97 -36.25
CA SER A 2 17.11 15.35 -36.08
C SER A 2 17.14 13.86 -35.68
N LEU A 3 18.09 13.07 -36.20
CA LEU A 3 18.21 11.64 -35.86
C LEU A 3 18.57 11.41 -34.38
N ILE A 4 19.39 12.29 -33.81
CA ILE A 4 19.77 12.23 -32.38
C ILE A 4 18.55 12.53 -31.50
N ARG A 5 17.71 13.50 -31.88
CA ARG A 5 16.46 13.81 -31.18
C ARG A 5 15.46 12.66 -31.25
N ILE A 6 15.31 12.04 -32.42
CA ILE A 6 14.43 10.87 -32.58
C ILE A 6 14.94 9.70 -31.73
N ALA A 7 16.25 9.42 -31.75
CA ALA A 7 16.84 8.39 -30.92
C ALA A 7 16.65 8.67 -29.42
N PHE A 8 16.84 9.93 -28.98
CA PHE A 8 16.64 10.31 -27.59
C PHE A 8 15.17 10.22 -27.16
N SER A 9 14.24 10.65 -28.03
CA SER A 9 12.81 10.50 -27.79
C SER A 9 12.37 9.04 -27.76
N LEU A 10 12.93 8.18 -28.62
CA LEU A 10 12.62 6.74 -28.65
C LEU A 10 13.19 6.01 -27.42
N VAL A 11 14.41 6.38 -27.01
CA VAL A 11 15.04 5.89 -25.76
C VAL A 11 14.25 6.35 -24.53
N LEU A 12 13.79 7.61 -24.51
CA LEU A 12 12.91 8.13 -23.45
C LEU A 12 11.57 7.39 -23.42
N LEU A 13 10.99 7.09 -24.58
CA LEU A 13 9.73 6.34 -24.69
C LEU A 13 9.87 4.91 -24.16
N LEU A 14 10.97 4.24 -24.51
CA LEU A 14 11.29 2.89 -24.01
C LEU A 14 11.48 2.87 -22.48
N ALA A 15 12.21 3.84 -21.93
CA ALA A 15 12.43 3.94 -20.48
C ALA A 15 11.13 4.17 -19.67
N VAL A 16 10.17 4.91 -20.23
CA VAL A 16 8.86 5.14 -19.58
C VAL A 16 8.02 3.86 -19.54
N ALA A 17 8.09 3.01 -20.57
CA ALA A 17 7.37 1.73 -20.60
C ALA A 17 7.88 0.74 -19.53
N GLU A 18 9.20 0.74 -19.28
CA GLU A 18 9.84 -0.12 -18.27
C GLU A 18 9.45 0.28 -16.85
N SER A 19 9.31 1.58 -16.61
CA SER A 19 8.85 2.13 -15.33
C SER A 19 7.39 1.80 -15.03
N ALA A 20 6.54 1.68 -16.06
CA ALA A 20 5.13 1.30 -15.91
C ALA A 20 4.93 -0.20 -15.60
N ALA A 21 5.91 -1.06 -15.92
CA ALA A 21 5.88 -2.47 -15.57
C ALA A 21 6.30 -2.70 -14.11
N ALA A 22 7.23 -1.89 -13.58
CA ALA A 22 7.69 -2.01 -12.20
C ALA A 22 6.59 -1.74 -11.16
N THR A 23 5.56 -0.96 -11.49
CA THR A 23 4.37 -0.74 -10.65
C THR A 23 3.35 -1.88 -10.67
N ARG A 24 3.52 -2.93 -11.51
CA ARG A 24 2.66 -4.13 -11.49
C ARG A 24 3.04 -5.15 -10.42
N SER A 25 4.21 -5.04 -9.81
CA SER A 25 4.57 -5.94 -8.71
C SER A 25 3.72 -5.64 -7.48
N PRO A 26 3.12 -6.65 -6.83
CA PRO A 26 2.40 -6.48 -5.56
C PRO A 26 3.25 -5.79 -4.49
N SER A 27 4.55 -6.06 -4.46
CA SER A 27 5.47 -5.45 -3.49
C SER A 27 5.71 -3.97 -3.78
N ALA A 28 5.86 -3.60 -5.06
CA ALA A 28 5.98 -2.20 -5.47
C ALA A 28 4.70 -1.43 -5.20
N PHE A 29 3.52 -2.04 -5.41
CA PHE A 29 2.24 -1.45 -5.07
C PHE A 29 2.11 -1.15 -3.58
N VAL A 30 2.40 -2.13 -2.72
CA VAL A 30 2.34 -1.95 -1.25
C VAL A 30 3.27 -0.83 -0.81
N GLN A 31 4.51 -0.84 -1.28
CA GLN A 31 5.47 0.22 -0.96
C GLN A 31 4.97 1.59 -1.44
N ASN A 32 4.53 1.68 -2.70
CA ASN A 32 4.02 2.94 -3.25
C ASN A 32 2.80 3.46 -2.48
N ALA A 33 1.87 2.58 -2.11
CA ALA A 33 0.69 2.93 -1.32
C ALA A 33 1.08 3.45 0.08
N ILE A 34 2.11 2.88 0.71
CA ILE A 34 2.64 3.32 2.02
C ILE A 34 3.39 4.64 1.90
N TYR A 35 4.22 4.83 0.87
CA TYR A 35 5.01 6.05 0.70
C TYR A 35 4.18 7.25 0.22
N SER A 36 3.21 7.01 -0.66
CA SER A 36 2.37 8.07 -1.25
C SER A 36 1.34 8.65 -0.29
N ASN A 37 0.89 7.87 0.70
CA ASN A 37 -0.18 8.27 1.62
C ASN A 37 0.33 8.38 3.05
N ARG A 38 -0.20 9.34 3.82
CA ARG A 38 0.16 9.48 5.25
C ARG A 38 -0.30 8.31 6.10
N ILE A 39 -1.48 7.79 5.78
CA ILE A 39 -2.13 6.67 6.46
C ILE A 39 -2.68 5.76 5.37
N THR A 40 -2.20 4.53 5.34
CA THR A 40 -2.73 3.47 4.47
C THR A 40 -3.35 2.37 5.31
N ILE A 41 -4.54 1.94 4.93
CA ILE A 41 -5.32 0.87 5.55
C ILE A 41 -5.53 -0.21 4.51
N PHE A 42 -4.98 -1.40 4.77
CA PHE A 42 -5.33 -2.60 4.03
C PHE A 42 -6.47 -3.30 4.77
N SER A 43 -7.60 -3.54 4.09
CA SER A 43 -8.78 -4.17 4.67
C SER A 43 -9.46 -5.15 3.73
N LYS A 44 -10.53 -5.77 4.22
CA LYS A 44 -11.50 -6.49 3.41
C LYS A 44 -12.88 -5.90 3.63
N SER A 45 -13.69 -5.79 2.59
CA SER A 45 -14.99 -5.12 2.64
C SER A 45 -15.95 -5.71 3.68
N TYR A 46 -15.91 -7.03 3.88
CA TYR A 46 -16.78 -7.76 4.80
C TYR A 46 -16.33 -7.75 6.27
N CYS A 47 -15.16 -7.21 6.59
CA CYS A 47 -14.58 -7.33 7.93
C CYS A 47 -15.18 -6.32 8.92
N PRO A 48 -15.86 -6.76 10.00
CA PRO A 48 -16.48 -5.84 10.97
C PRO A 48 -15.46 -4.99 11.74
N TYR A 49 -14.27 -5.52 12.02
CA TYR A 49 -13.19 -4.78 12.67
C TYR A 49 -12.66 -3.65 11.77
N CYS A 50 -12.52 -3.91 10.47
CA CYS A 50 -12.08 -2.91 9.52
C CYS A 50 -13.09 -1.76 9.35
N MET A 51 -14.38 -2.06 9.40
CA MET A 51 -15.43 -1.04 9.37
C MET A 51 -15.36 -0.11 10.59
N ARG A 52 -15.15 -0.67 11.80
CA ARG A 52 -14.95 0.13 13.02
C ARG A 52 -13.72 1.03 12.92
N ALA A 53 -12.60 0.51 12.43
CA ALA A 53 -11.39 1.30 12.23
C ALA A 53 -11.59 2.51 11.31
N LYS A 54 -12.26 2.30 10.18
CA LYS A 54 -12.59 3.40 9.25
C LYS A 54 -13.47 4.45 9.90
N GLY A 55 -14.41 4.04 10.75
CA GLY A 55 -15.22 4.94 11.58
C GLY A 55 -14.35 5.82 12.48
N ILE A 56 -13.42 5.23 13.23
CA ILE A 56 -12.52 5.98 14.12
C ILE A 56 -11.69 7.02 13.34
N PHE A 57 -11.16 6.66 12.17
CA PHE A 57 -10.41 7.63 11.35
C PHE A 57 -11.29 8.76 10.82
N LYS A 58 -12.55 8.46 10.48
CA LYS A 58 -13.54 9.46 10.09
C LYS A 58 -13.86 10.43 11.23
N ASP A 59 -14.00 9.91 12.45
CA ASP A 59 -14.25 10.72 13.65
C ASP A 59 -13.05 11.61 14.01
N LEU A 60 -11.83 11.12 13.74
CA LEU A 60 -10.59 11.89 13.86
C LEU A 60 -10.36 12.87 12.71
N ASN A 61 -11.30 12.97 11.77
CA ASN A 61 -11.26 13.86 10.61
C ASN A 61 -10.02 13.67 9.70
N GLU A 62 -9.43 12.47 9.75
CA GLU A 62 -8.30 12.03 8.93
C GLU A 62 -8.83 11.17 7.77
N ASN A 63 -8.27 11.34 6.57
CA ASN A 63 -8.67 10.58 5.39
C ASN A 63 -7.64 9.50 5.04
N PRO A 64 -7.79 8.26 5.54
CA PRO A 64 -6.86 7.18 5.23
C PRO A 64 -7.08 6.65 3.81
N TYR A 65 -6.01 6.25 3.16
CA TYR A 65 -6.08 5.52 1.90
C TYR A 65 -6.45 4.05 2.18
N VAL A 66 -7.66 3.65 1.76
CA VAL A 66 -8.19 2.31 2.00
C VAL A 66 -7.99 1.44 0.76
N VAL A 67 -7.33 0.30 0.93
CA VAL A 67 -7.15 -0.73 -0.09
C VAL A 67 -7.94 -1.97 0.33
N GLU A 68 -9.00 -2.29 -0.42
CA GLU A 68 -9.78 -3.51 -0.22
C GLU A 68 -9.13 -4.67 -0.98
N LEU A 69 -8.61 -5.64 -0.23
CA LEU A 69 -7.88 -6.79 -0.77
C LEU A 69 -8.80 -7.86 -1.36
N ASP A 70 -10.09 -7.84 -1.03
CA ASP A 70 -11.09 -8.78 -1.55
C ASP A 70 -11.66 -8.35 -2.91
N LEU A 71 -11.56 -7.07 -3.25
CA LEU A 71 -12.06 -6.52 -4.53
C LEU A 71 -11.02 -6.56 -5.64
N ARG A 72 -9.78 -7.00 -5.36
CA ARG A 72 -8.69 -7.04 -6.32
C ARG A 72 -8.21 -8.46 -6.54
N GLU A 73 -7.79 -8.75 -7.77
CA GLU A 73 -7.27 -10.07 -8.16
C GLU A 73 -5.89 -10.35 -7.53
N ASP A 74 -5.05 -9.31 -7.38
CA ASP A 74 -3.72 -9.36 -6.74
C ASP A 74 -3.77 -9.38 -5.20
N GLY A 75 -4.97 -9.40 -4.60
CA GLY A 75 -5.17 -9.29 -3.17
C GLY A 75 -4.47 -10.38 -2.35
N ARG A 76 -4.34 -11.61 -2.89
CA ARG A 76 -3.62 -12.71 -2.25
C ARG A 76 -2.11 -12.47 -2.24
N GLU A 77 -1.56 -11.94 -3.33
CA GLU A 77 -0.13 -11.68 -3.45
C GLU A 77 0.28 -10.51 -2.53
N ILE A 78 -0.56 -9.46 -2.47
CA ILE A 78 -0.40 -8.36 -1.52
C ILE A 78 -0.44 -8.88 -0.08
N GLN A 79 -1.33 -9.83 0.26
CA GLN A 79 -1.34 -10.43 1.59
C GLN A 79 -0.04 -11.17 1.91
N GLY A 80 0.57 -11.85 0.94
CA GLY A 80 1.89 -12.46 1.10
C GLY A 80 2.97 -11.43 1.43
N VAL A 81 3.03 -10.34 0.66
CA VAL A 81 3.97 -9.24 0.92
C VAL A 81 3.73 -8.60 2.28
N LEU A 82 2.48 -8.35 2.66
CA LEU A 82 2.14 -7.78 3.96
C LEU A 82 2.52 -8.71 5.12
N LEU A 83 2.34 -10.02 4.93
CA LEU A 83 2.76 -11.04 5.90
C LEU A 83 4.28 -11.01 6.09
N ASP A 84 5.05 -10.89 5.01
CA ASP A 84 6.52 -10.80 5.09
C ASP A 84 6.99 -9.50 5.76
N LEU A 85 6.25 -8.39 5.56
CA LEU A 85 6.60 -7.08 6.13
C LEU A 85 6.23 -6.95 7.61
N VAL A 86 5.07 -7.46 8.04
CA VAL A 86 4.53 -7.27 9.40
C VAL A 86 4.75 -8.50 10.27
N GLY A 87 4.95 -9.68 9.68
CA GLY A 87 4.94 -10.96 10.38
C GLY A 87 3.56 -11.36 10.91
N GLN A 88 2.50 -10.68 10.48
CA GLN A 88 1.12 -10.97 10.89
C GLN A 88 0.19 -11.09 9.68
N TYR A 89 -0.71 -12.06 9.78
CA TYR A 89 -1.72 -12.29 8.75
C TYR A 89 -2.84 -11.25 8.93
N CYS A 90 -2.84 -10.18 8.11
CA CYS A 90 -3.86 -9.10 8.16
C CYS A 90 -5.28 -9.58 7.72
N ALA A 91 -5.64 -10.85 7.86
CA ALA A 91 -6.99 -11.35 7.54
C ALA A 91 -8.08 -10.91 8.52
N THR A 92 -7.70 -10.43 9.71
CA THR A 92 -8.62 -10.07 10.80
C THR A 92 -8.37 -8.68 11.39
N GLY A 93 -7.44 -7.88 10.87
CA GLY A 93 -7.06 -6.60 11.47
C GLY A 93 -6.64 -5.53 10.47
N VAL A 94 -6.84 -4.26 10.85
CA VAL A 94 -6.37 -3.08 10.12
C VAL A 94 -4.92 -2.81 10.45
N CYS A 95 -4.05 -2.92 9.45
CA CYS A 95 -2.63 -2.64 9.56
C CYS A 95 -2.41 -1.15 9.17
N LYS A 96 -2.18 -0.26 10.16
CA LYS A 96 -1.94 1.18 9.95
C LYS A 96 -0.47 1.43 9.59
N TRP A 97 -0.23 2.04 8.43
CA TRP A 97 1.12 2.39 7.98
C TRP A 97 1.32 3.91 7.90
N PRO A 98 2.12 4.50 8.80
CA PRO A 98 2.72 5.81 8.59
C PRO A 98 3.70 5.81 7.41
N SER A 99 3.75 6.87 6.62
CA SER A 99 4.75 7.02 5.54
C SER A 99 6.20 7.23 6.01
N ARG A 100 6.44 7.39 7.33
CA ARG A 100 7.77 7.57 7.95
C ARG A 100 8.41 6.27 8.48
N TRP A 101 8.11 5.13 7.87
CA TRP A 101 8.66 3.83 8.29
C TRP A 101 10.07 3.60 7.75
N TRP A 102 11.05 4.24 8.41
CA TRP A 102 12.47 3.85 8.33
C TRP A 102 13.19 3.80 9.68
N LEU A 103 12.53 4.19 10.79
CA LEU A 103 13.23 4.41 12.07
C LEU A 103 12.86 3.51 13.25
N ARG A 104 12.03 2.47 13.07
CA ARG A 104 11.83 1.50 14.16
C ARG A 104 11.31 0.16 13.66
N ARG A 105 12.24 -0.76 13.49
CA ARG A 105 11.96 -2.20 13.41
C ARG A 105 11.39 -2.59 14.80
N TYR A 106 10.16 -3.09 14.86
CA TYR A 106 9.51 -3.65 16.06
C TYR A 106 8.93 -2.70 17.14
N GLU A 107 8.19 -1.65 16.78
CA GLU A 107 7.17 -1.11 17.69
C GLU A 107 5.78 -1.32 17.10
N LYS A 108 5.30 -2.55 17.33
CA LYS A 108 3.91 -3.02 17.41
C LYS A 108 2.86 -2.20 16.65
N CYS A 109 2.13 -2.89 15.78
CA CYS A 109 0.71 -2.61 15.49
C CYS A 109 -0.18 -2.78 16.76
N SER A 110 0.26 -2.28 17.92
CA SER A 110 -0.57 -2.10 19.11
C SER A 110 -1.26 -0.75 18.96
N PHE A 111 -2.23 -0.69 18.06
CA PHE A 111 -3.45 -0.04 18.49
C PHE A 111 -4.18 -1.14 19.26
N GLU A 112 -4.02 -1.07 20.57
CA GLU A 112 -4.80 -1.83 21.54
C GLU A 112 -6.27 -1.60 21.18
N TRP A 113 -6.91 -2.61 20.59
CA TRP A 113 -8.36 -2.64 20.42
C TRP A 113 -8.99 -2.99 21.77
N THR A 114 -8.74 -2.16 22.77
CA THR A 114 -9.50 -2.16 24.03
C THR A 114 -10.37 -0.92 24.05
N ALA A 115 -11.58 -1.11 23.53
CA ALA A 115 -12.81 -0.55 24.05
C ALA A 115 -13.95 -1.50 23.63
#